data_AF-A0A131YV57-F1
#
_entry.id   AF-A0A131YV57-F1
#
_cell.length_a   1.000
_cell.length_b   1.000
_cell.length_c   1.000
_cell.angle_alpha   90.00
_cell.angle_beta   90.00
_cell.angle_gamma   90.00
#
_symmetry.space_group_name_H-M   'P 1'
#
loop_
_entity.id
_entity.type
_entity.pdbx_description
1 polymer ?
#
loop_
_entity_poly.entity_id
_entity_poly.type
_entity_poly.pdbx_seq_one_letter_code
_entity_poly.pdbx_strand_id
1 'polypeptide(L)'
;MTSSVTLGLLCVCVMIASVWTFRLPESCSGPQDCAHDECCVVGMQRYSVPQCLKLGQIGDTCRPYNVPENRSLWYPHNGGVLQQNRDTYTLLCPCAGGLHCTAAQCQPATLGDHVGNDLAGVYDEYQ
;
A
#
# COMPACT_ATOMS: atom_id res chain seq x y z
N MET A 1 9.45 20.97 -47.63
CA MET A 1 9.54 19.51 -47.46
C MET A 1 9.95 19.08 -46.04
N THR A 2 10.21 20.01 -45.11
CA THR A 2 10.63 19.72 -43.73
C THR A 2 9.47 19.49 -42.75
N SER A 3 8.27 19.97 -43.06
CA SER A 3 7.11 19.96 -42.15
C SER A 3 6.47 18.57 -41.93
N SER A 4 6.44 17.70 -42.95
CA SER A 4 5.89 16.34 -42.78
C SER A 4 6.80 15.42 -41.96
N VAL A 5 8.12 15.63 -42.04
CA VAL A 5 9.10 14.80 -41.32
C VAL A 5 9.11 15.13 -39.83
N THR A 6 8.97 16.41 -39.48
CA THR A 6 8.87 16.85 -38.08
C THR A 6 7.58 16.37 -37.41
N LEU A 7 6.45 16.39 -38.13
CA LEU A 7 5.17 15.88 -37.63
C LEU A 7 5.23 14.36 -37.37
N GLY A 8 5.85 13.61 -38.28
CA GLY A 8 6.04 12.16 -38.11
C GLY A 8 6.92 11.80 -36.91
N LEU A 9 8.03 12.51 -36.72
CA LEU A 9 8.91 12.34 -35.56
C LEU A 9 8.20 12.65 -34.24
N LEU A 10 7.42 13.73 -34.18
CA LEU A 10 6.62 14.06 -32.99
C LEU A 10 5.62 12.96 -32.65
N CYS A 11 4.88 12.42 -33.65
CA CYS A 11 3.94 11.32 -33.41
C CYS A 11 4.64 10.07 -32.87
N VAL A 12 5.81 9.71 -33.41
CA VAL A 12 6.58 8.56 -32.91
C VAL A 12 7.04 8.79 -31.47
N CYS A 13 7.53 9.98 -31.13
CA CYS A 13 7.92 10.31 -29.76
C CYS A 13 6.75 10.22 -28.77
N VAL A 14 5.55 10.70 -29.16
CA VAL A 14 4.34 10.62 -28.32
C VAL A 14 3.91 9.16 -28.11
N MET A 15 3.97 8.33 -29.16
CA MET A 15 3.61 6.91 -29.08
C MET A 15 4.62 6.09 -28.26
N ILE A 16 5.91 6.42 -28.33
CA ILE A 16 6.92 5.80 -27.47
C ILE A 16 6.68 6.24 -26.02
N ALA A 17 6.52 7.54 -25.76
CA ALA A 17 6.30 8.07 -24.42
C ALA A 17 5.06 7.45 -23.73
N SER A 18 3.96 7.21 -24.47
CA SER A 18 2.77 6.59 -23.90
C SER A 18 2.98 5.13 -23.48
N VAL A 19 3.87 4.37 -24.16
CA VAL A 19 4.22 3.01 -23.75
C VAL A 19 5.00 3.01 -22.43
N TRP A 20 5.87 3.99 -22.20
CA TRP A 20 6.62 4.13 -20.95
C TRP A 20 5.76 4.61 -19.78
N THR A 21 4.68 5.36 -20.04
CA THR A 21 3.75 5.80 -19.00
C THR A 21 2.71 4.75 -18.63
N PHE A 22 2.47 3.74 -19.49
CA PHE A 22 1.74 2.52 -19.14
C PHE A 22 2.62 1.57 -18.30
N ARG A 23 3.10 2.04 -17.15
CA ARG A 23 3.60 1.16 -16.10
C ARG A 23 2.39 0.49 -15.46
N LEU A 24 2.31 -0.84 -15.52
CA LEU A 24 1.44 -1.54 -14.58
C LEU A 24 1.84 -1.09 -13.17
N PRO A 25 0.89 -0.89 -12.24
CA PRO A 25 1.21 -0.52 -10.88
C PRO A 25 2.25 -1.51 -10.36
N GLU A 26 3.43 -1.02 -9.97
CA GLU A 26 4.48 -1.88 -9.42
C GLU A 26 3.91 -2.55 -8.17
N SER A 27 3.86 -3.89 -8.20
CA SER A 27 3.35 -4.65 -7.07
C SER A 27 4.37 -4.59 -5.94
N CYS A 28 3.93 -4.37 -4.71
CA CYS A 28 4.82 -4.45 -3.55
C CYS A 28 4.82 -5.86 -2.95
N SER A 29 5.96 -6.28 -2.42
CA SER A 29 6.15 -7.48 -1.60
C SER A 29 6.22 -7.14 -0.10
N GLY A 30 6.55 -5.90 0.24
CA GLY A 30 6.56 -5.41 1.62
C GLY A 30 6.86 -3.92 1.69
N PRO A 31 7.02 -3.36 2.91
CA PRO A 31 7.24 -1.92 3.11
C PRO A 31 8.54 -1.42 2.49
N GLN A 32 9.56 -2.28 2.32
CA GLN A 32 10.83 -1.91 1.69
C GLN A 32 10.71 -1.52 0.21
N ASP A 33 9.60 -1.89 -0.45
CA ASP A 33 9.34 -1.56 -1.84
C ASP A 33 8.60 -0.22 -1.99
N CYS A 34 8.17 0.40 -0.89
CA CYS A 34 7.37 1.61 -0.86
C CYS A 34 8.17 2.82 -0.34
N ALA A 35 7.66 4.03 -0.57
CA ALA A 35 8.23 5.23 0.03
C ALA A 35 8.06 5.24 1.56
N HIS A 36 8.81 6.09 2.26
CA HIS A 36 8.80 6.15 3.72
C HIS A 36 7.43 6.55 4.31
N ASP A 37 6.62 7.29 3.56
CA ASP A 37 5.27 7.71 3.93
C ASP A 37 4.18 6.82 3.31
N GLU A 38 4.55 5.60 2.91
CA GLU A 38 3.68 4.61 2.28
C GLU A 38 3.78 3.25 2.96
N CYS A 39 2.79 2.40 2.71
CA CYS A 39 2.80 1.01 3.12
C CYS A 39 2.30 0.09 1.98
N CYS A 40 2.65 -1.18 2.06
CA CYS A 40 2.18 -2.18 1.10
C CYS A 40 0.79 -2.71 1.51
N VAL A 41 -0.20 -2.54 0.64
CA VAL A 41 -1.60 -2.92 0.90
C VAL A 41 -2.08 -3.97 -0.09
N VAL A 42 -2.75 -5.00 0.41
CA VAL A 42 -3.49 -5.97 -0.40
C VAL A 42 -4.99 -5.83 -0.19
N GLY A 43 -5.74 -5.84 -1.29
CA GLY A 43 -7.20 -5.87 -1.26
C GLY A 43 -7.77 -7.20 -0.75
N MET A 44 -9.06 -7.22 -0.44
CA MET A 44 -9.75 -8.45 0.01
C MET A 44 -10.29 -9.32 -1.13
N GLN A 45 -10.16 -8.87 -2.39
CA GLN A 45 -10.65 -9.63 -3.53
C GLN A 45 -9.64 -10.70 -3.94
N ARG A 46 -10.14 -11.79 -4.53
CA ARG A 46 -9.25 -12.84 -5.05
C ARG A 46 -8.36 -12.24 -6.14
N TYR A 47 -7.06 -12.54 -6.06
CA TYR A 47 -6.05 -12.02 -6.98
C TYR A 47 -5.85 -10.49 -6.91
N SER A 48 -6.21 -9.84 -5.79
CA SER A 48 -5.80 -8.46 -5.52
C SER A 48 -4.27 -8.35 -5.55
N VAL A 49 -3.76 -7.53 -6.47
CA VAL A 49 -2.34 -7.21 -6.56
C VAL A 49 -1.99 -6.17 -5.48
N PRO A 50 -0.94 -6.38 -4.66
CA PRO A 50 -0.58 -5.45 -3.60
C PRO A 50 -0.01 -4.17 -4.18
N GLN A 51 -0.28 -3.04 -3.54
CA GLN A 51 0.13 -1.71 -4.00
C GLN A 51 0.63 -0.85 -2.84
N CYS A 52 1.57 0.04 -3.12
CA CYS A 52 1.99 1.05 -2.17
C CYS A 52 0.90 2.13 -2.08
N LEU A 53 0.41 2.39 -0.87
CA LEU A 53 -0.55 3.46 -0.57
C LEU A 53 0.02 4.36 0.53
N LYS A 54 -0.42 5.63 0.59
CA LYS A 54 0.01 6.58 1.61
C LYS A 54 -0.50 6.20 3.01
N LEU A 55 0.31 6.47 4.02
CA LEU A 55 -0.13 6.42 5.42
C LEU A 55 -1.27 7.40 5.67
N GLY A 56 -2.27 6.98 6.46
CA GLY A 56 -3.47 7.79 6.74
C GLY A 56 -3.15 9.04 7.55
N GLN A 57 -3.62 10.19 7.08
CA GLN A 57 -3.49 11.49 7.73
C GLN A 57 -4.72 11.76 8.62
N ILE A 58 -4.67 12.82 9.43
CA ILE A 58 -5.78 13.19 10.32
C ILE A 58 -7.11 13.29 9.53
N GLY A 59 -8.14 12.59 10.01
CA GLY A 59 -9.47 12.54 9.41
C GLY A 59 -9.63 11.49 8.31
N ASP A 60 -8.53 10.90 7.82
CA ASP A 60 -8.62 9.81 6.84
C ASP A 60 -9.28 8.59 7.44
N THR A 61 -10.02 7.86 6.59
CA THR A 61 -10.58 6.57 6.97
C THR A 61 -9.47 5.58 7.24
N CYS A 62 -9.57 4.88 8.35
CA CYS A 62 -8.63 3.83 8.74
C CYS A 62 -9.39 2.59 9.22
N ARG A 63 -8.69 1.46 9.26
CA ARG A 63 -9.24 0.20 9.78
C ARG A 63 -8.70 -0.02 11.21
N PRO A 64 -9.57 -0.06 12.24
CA PRO A 64 -9.13 -0.40 13.60
C PRO A 64 -8.52 -1.80 13.63
N TYR A 65 -7.47 -1.98 14.44
CA TYR A 65 -6.75 -3.27 14.60
C TYR A 65 -6.22 -3.85 13.27
N ASN A 66 -5.81 -2.98 12.34
CA ASN A 66 -5.25 -3.40 11.05
C ASN A 66 -3.77 -3.74 11.17
N VAL A 67 -3.47 -4.86 11.83
CA VAL A 67 -2.10 -5.36 12.00
C VAL A 67 -1.56 -5.85 10.64
N PRO A 68 -0.30 -5.56 10.29
CA PRO A 68 0.31 -6.08 9.07
C PRO A 68 0.53 -7.59 9.16
N GLU A 69 0.40 -8.29 8.04
CA GLU A 69 0.51 -9.75 7.99
C GLU A 69 1.50 -10.22 6.91
N ASN A 70 2.13 -11.36 7.20
CA ASN A 70 2.87 -12.14 6.20
C ASN A 70 1.91 -13.03 5.44
N ARG A 71 1.93 -12.96 4.10
CA ARG A 71 0.98 -13.68 3.24
C ARG A 71 1.68 -14.24 2.00
N SER A 72 1.26 -15.42 1.57
CA SER A 72 1.67 -15.96 0.27
C SER A 72 0.51 -15.81 -0.71
N LEU A 73 0.70 -15.00 -1.75
CA LEU A 73 -0.32 -14.71 -2.75
C LEU A 73 -0.04 -15.49 -4.03
N TRP A 74 -1.00 -16.31 -4.46
CA TRP A 74 -0.88 -17.08 -5.70
C TRP A 74 -1.68 -16.42 -6.83
N TYR A 75 -1.01 -16.14 -7.93
CA TYR A 75 -1.60 -15.55 -9.14
C TYR A 75 -1.58 -16.55 -10.29
N PRO A 76 -2.71 -16.80 -10.98
CA PRO A 76 -2.83 -17.87 -11.98
C PRO A 76 -2.09 -17.63 -13.30
N HIS A 77 -1.34 -16.52 -13.45
CA HIS A 77 -0.74 -16.16 -14.73
C HIS A 77 0.38 -17.13 -15.13
N ASN A 78 0.40 -17.56 -16.41
CA ASN A 78 1.45 -18.39 -17.05
C ASN A 78 2.00 -19.56 -16.21
N GLY A 79 1.12 -20.35 -15.58
CA GLY A 79 1.52 -21.52 -14.78
C GLY A 79 1.55 -21.29 -13.27
N GLY A 80 1.23 -20.07 -12.82
CA GLY A 80 1.11 -19.74 -11.41
C GLY A 80 2.36 -19.05 -10.88
N VAL A 81 2.20 -17.86 -10.31
CA VAL A 81 3.27 -17.14 -9.59
C VAL A 81 2.90 -17.12 -8.11
N LEU A 82 3.79 -17.62 -7.27
CA LEU A 82 3.69 -17.48 -5.81
C LEU A 82 4.52 -16.27 -5.37
N GLN A 83 3.85 -15.22 -4.91
CA GLN A 83 4.50 -14.06 -4.34
C GLN A 83 4.50 -14.17 -2.81
N GLN A 84 5.67 -13.98 -2.20
CA GLN A 84 5.82 -13.94 -0.75
C GLN A 84 5.78 -12.48 -0.31
N ASN A 85 4.74 -12.15 0.46
CA ASN A 85 4.52 -10.81 0.97
C ASN A 85 4.78 -10.76 2.47
N ARG A 86 5.46 -9.71 2.91
CA ARG A 86 5.76 -9.46 4.33
C ARG A 86 5.23 -8.11 4.77
N ASP A 87 4.76 -8.07 6.02
CA ASP A 87 4.25 -6.87 6.68
C ASP A 87 3.26 -6.07 5.82
N THR A 88 2.33 -6.78 5.18
CA THR A 88 1.34 -6.18 4.27
C THR A 88 0.03 -5.92 4.97
N TYR A 89 -0.56 -4.75 4.72
CA TYR A 89 -1.83 -4.33 5.32
C TYR A 89 -3.02 -4.73 4.45
N THR A 90 -4.18 -4.90 5.08
CA THR A 90 -5.43 -5.20 4.36
C THR A 90 -6.20 -3.92 4.11
N LEU A 91 -6.58 -3.66 2.85
CA LEU A 91 -7.40 -2.54 2.35
C LEU A 91 -6.84 -1.12 2.52
N LEU A 92 -6.25 -0.79 3.66
CA LEU A 92 -5.81 0.56 4.01
C LEU A 92 -4.45 0.50 4.71
N CYS A 93 -3.64 1.53 4.52
CA CYS A 93 -2.47 1.73 5.36
C CYS A 93 -2.85 2.11 6.79
N PRO A 94 -1.94 1.91 7.77
CA PRO A 94 -2.12 2.46 9.10
C PRO A 94 -2.08 3.99 9.04
N CYS A 95 -2.51 4.63 10.13
CA CYS A 95 -2.32 6.06 10.28
C CYS A 95 -0.82 6.41 10.37
N ALA A 96 -0.46 7.62 9.97
CA ALA A 96 0.89 8.15 10.12
C ALA A 96 1.32 8.20 11.60
N GLY A 97 2.63 8.29 11.83
CA GLY A 97 3.20 8.28 13.18
C GLY A 97 2.57 9.34 14.11
N GLY A 98 2.22 8.92 15.33
CA GLY A 98 1.56 9.78 16.33
C GLY A 98 0.03 9.87 16.19
N LEU A 99 -0.55 9.18 15.21
CA LEU A 99 -2.00 9.07 15.05
C LEU A 99 -2.49 7.67 15.42
N HIS A 100 -3.70 7.60 15.95
CA HIS A 100 -4.42 6.35 16.23
C HIS A 100 -5.69 6.25 15.39
N CYS A 101 -6.04 5.02 15.04
CA CYS A 101 -7.28 4.73 14.34
C CYS A 101 -8.43 4.59 15.34
N THR A 102 -9.13 5.69 15.59
CA THR A 102 -10.24 5.76 16.56
C THR A 102 -11.54 6.04 15.81
N ALA A 103 -12.57 5.24 16.08
CA ALA A 103 -13.85 5.32 15.37
C ALA A 103 -13.70 5.30 13.83
N ALA A 104 -12.78 4.48 13.33
CA ALA A 104 -12.44 4.34 11.90
C ALA A 104 -11.89 5.62 11.23
N GLN A 105 -11.37 6.56 12.01
CA GLN A 105 -10.67 7.73 11.51
C GLN A 105 -9.31 7.91 12.19
N CYS A 106 -8.33 8.40 11.45
CA CYS A 106 -7.05 8.76 12.02
C CYS A 106 -7.19 10.03 12.85
N GLN A 107 -6.85 9.95 14.13
CA GLN A 107 -6.94 11.05 15.09
C GLN A 107 -5.63 11.15 15.87
N PRO A 108 -5.28 12.34 16.42
CA PRO A 108 -4.13 12.46 17.31
C PRO A 108 -4.27 11.50 18.48
N ALA A 109 -3.18 10.79 18.82
CA ALA A 109 -3.14 9.95 20.00
C ALA A 109 -3.54 10.75 21.24
N THR A 110 -4.54 10.31 22.00
CA THR A 110 -4.83 10.89 23.30
C THR A 110 -4.15 10.08 24.40
N LEU A 111 -3.84 10.71 25.54
CA LEU A 111 -3.12 10.05 26.66
C LEU A 111 -3.81 8.75 27.12
N GLY A 112 -5.14 8.63 26.94
CA GLY A 112 -5.91 7.43 27.25
C GLY A 112 -5.71 6.26 26.28
N ASP A 113 -5.24 6.51 25.05
CA ASP A 113 -5.03 5.48 24.02
C ASP A 113 -3.75 4.66 24.27
N HIS A 114 -2.75 5.24 24.95
CA HIS A 114 -1.53 4.53 25.35
C HIS A 114 -1.82 3.50 26.45
N VAL A 115 -2.74 3.81 27.38
CA VAL A 115 -3.07 2.94 28.52
C VAL A 115 -3.75 1.64 28.06
N GLY A 116 -4.54 1.68 26.98
CA GLY A 116 -5.21 0.49 26.44
C GLY A 116 -4.26 -0.51 25.77
N ASN A 117 -3.23 -0.01 25.08
CA ASN A 117 -2.22 -0.85 24.41
C ASN A 117 -1.14 -1.34 25.39
N ASP A 118 -0.76 -0.54 26.38
CA ASP A 118 0.19 -0.94 27.43
C ASP A 118 -0.39 -2.08 28.29
N LEU A 119 -1.70 -2.10 28.53
CA LEU A 119 -2.37 -3.22 29.21
C LEU A 119 -2.43 -4.47 28.31
N ALA A 120 -2.66 -4.32 27.00
CA ALA A 120 -2.65 -5.44 26.05
C ALA A 120 -1.30 -6.20 26.04
N GLY A 121 -0.18 -5.47 26.05
CA GLY A 121 1.16 -6.07 26.15
C GLY A 121 1.43 -6.79 27.48
N VAL A 122 0.77 -6.38 28.57
CA VAL A 122 0.90 -7.04 29.88
C VAL A 122 0.13 -8.36 29.93
N TYR A 123 -0.99 -8.51 29.22
CA TYR A 123 -1.72 -9.79 29.20
C TYR A 123 -1.01 -10.89 28.39
N ASP A 124 -0.22 -10.52 27.36
CA ASP A 124 0.59 -11.47 26.59
C ASP A 124 1.87 -11.94 27.31
N GLU A 125 2.34 -11.22 28.35
CA GLU A 125 3.50 -11.65 29.16
C GLU A 125 3.13 -12.68 30.26
N TYR A 126 1.84 -12.86 30.55
CA TYR A 126 1.34 -13.77 31.58
C TYR A 126 0.80 -15.12 31.07
N GLN A 127 1.01 -15.45 29.79
CA GLN A 127 0.58 -16.72 29.18
C GLN A 127 1.76 -17.49 28.57
#